data_AF-A0A7J8VGT8-F1
#
_entry.id   AF-A0A7J8VGT8-F1
#
_cell.length_a   1.000
_cell.length_b   1.000
_cell.length_c   1.000
_cell.angle_alpha   90.00
_cell.angle_beta   90.00
_cell.angle_gamma   90.00
#
_symmetry.space_group_name_H-M   'P 1'
#
loop_
_entity.id
_entity.type
_entity.pdbx_description
1 polymer ?
#
loop_
_entity_poly.entity_id
_entity_poly.type
_entity_poly.pdbx_seq_one_letter_code
_entity_poly.pdbx_strand_id
1 'polypeptide(L)' 'MKEKIGDLSFQNYRPTKKNVYVIGPVPGKKNSEITFLILSLDPTSNKDVHFLKYPIYVGGNKG' A
#
# COMPACT_ATOMS: atom_id res chain seq x y z
N MET A 1 5.13 15.42 -2.60
CA MET A 1 4.61 14.04 -2.41
C MET A 1 4.59 13.61 -0.94
N LYS A 2 5.66 13.80 -0.16
CA LYS A 2 5.67 13.48 1.29
C LYS A 2 4.52 14.13 2.07
N GLU A 3 4.15 15.38 1.75
CA GLU A 3 3.01 16.06 2.40
C GLU A 3 1.65 15.35 2.23
N LYS A 4 1.45 14.62 1.12
CA LYS A 4 0.17 13.92 0.87
C LYS A 4 0.04 12.58 1.62
N ILE A 5 1.15 12.02 2.08
CA ILE A 5 1.19 10.73 2.79
C ILE A 5 0.87 10.94 4.28
N GLY A 6 1.09 12.15 4.80
CA GLY A 6 0.97 12.46 6.22
C GLY A 6 1.90 11.58 7.08
N ASP A 7 1.66 11.57 8.39
CA ASP A 7 2.39 10.72 9.34
C ASP A 7 1.74 9.33 9.48
N LEU A 8 1.38 8.72 8.35
CA LEU A 8 0.77 7.39 8.32
C LEU A 8 1.85 6.30 8.43
N SER A 9 1.67 5.40 9.39
CA SER A 9 2.54 4.23 9.55
C SER A 9 2.05 3.07 8.69
N PHE A 10 2.86 2.67 7.71
CA PHE A 10 2.59 1.51 6.86
C PHE A 10 3.29 0.30 7.45
N GLN A 11 2.52 -0.74 7.73
CA GLN A 11 3.05 -2.00 8.26
C GLN A 11 2.82 -3.12 7.25
N ASN A 12 3.79 -4.02 7.12
CA ASN A 12 3.57 -5.25 6.37
C ASN A 12 2.70 -6.18 7.21
N TYR A 13 1.68 -6.78 6.60
CA TYR A 13 0.84 -7.76 7.28
C TYR A 13 1.65 -8.96 7.81
N ARG A 14 2.70 -9.36 7.10
CA ARG A 14 3.60 -10.43 7.51
C ARG A 14 5.04 -10.10 7.09
N PRO A 15 6.07 -10.45 7.88
CA PRO A 15 7.47 -10.15 7.54
C PRO A 15 7.92 -10.69 6.17
N THR A 16 7.40 -11.86 5.78
CA THR A 16 7.72 -12.51 4.51
C THR A 16 6.88 -12.05 3.33
N LYS A 17 5.77 -11.34 3.57
CA LYS A 17 4.85 -10.85 2.53
C LYS A 17 4.86 -9.33 2.50
N LYS A 18 5.77 -8.77 1.70
CA LYS A 18 5.97 -7.32 1.57
C LYS A 18 4.92 -6.61 0.70
N ASN A 19 4.05 -7.35 0.02
CA ASN A 19 3.05 -6.82 -0.90
C ASN A 19 1.68 -6.56 -0.26
N VAL A 20 1.51 -6.86 1.04
CA VAL A 20 0.27 -6.63 1.78
C VAL A 20 0.54 -5.61 2.87
N TYR A 21 -0.03 -4.41 2.71
CA TYR A 21 0.11 -3.30 3.63
C TYR A 21 -1.12 -3.14 4.52
N VAL A 22 -0.89 -2.81 5.79
CA VAL A 22 -1.91 -2.50 6.79
C VAL A 22 -1.61 -1.16 7.41
N ILE A 23 -2.67 -0.37 7.61
CA ILE A 23 -2.62 0.96 8.21
C ILE A 23 -3.78 1.05 9.19
N GLY A 24 -3.52 1.57 10.38
CA GLY A 24 -4.56 1.85 11.36
C GLY A 24 -4.19 1.44 12.79
N PRO A 25 -5.00 1.88 13.78
CA PRO A 25 -6.14 2.80 13.64
C PRO A 25 -5.69 4.24 13.34
N VAL A 26 -6.42 4.96 12.48
CA VAL A 26 -6.14 6.36 12.10
C VAL A 26 -7.32 7.27 12.44
N PRO A 27 -7.10 8.55 12.82
CA PRO A 27 -8.19 9.50 13.05
C PRO A 27 -9.00 9.74 11.77
N GLY A 28 -10.23 9.23 11.73
CA GLY A 28 -11.06 9.24 10.51
C GLY A 28 -11.44 10.64 9.99
N LYS A 29 -11.51 11.67 10.85
CA LYS A 29 -11.79 13.05 10.42
C LYS A 29 -10.66 13.67 9.59
N LYS A 30 -9.41 13.26 9.83
CA LYS A 30 -8.23 13.82 9.15
C LYS A 30 -7.74 12.92 8.01
N ASN A 31 -8.11 11.63 8.03
CA ASN A 31 -7.63 10.62 7.09
C ASN A 31 -8.81 9.97 6.34
N SER A 32 -9.69 10.79 5.77
CA SER A 32 -10.77 10.32 4.89
C SER A 32 -10.22 9.73 3.58
N GLU A 33 -9.05 10.21 3.15
CA GLU A 33 -8.30 9.70 2.02
C GLU A 33 -6.94 9.21 2.51
N ILE A 34 -6.48 8.09 1.96
CA ILE A 34 -5.18 7.50 2.26
C ILE A 34 -4.43 7.33 0.94
N THR A 35 -3.27 7.97 0.82
CA THR A 35 -2.41 7.86 -0.37
C THR A 35 -1.32 6.82 -0.13
N PHE A 36 -1.29 5.77 -0.97
CA PHE A 36 -0.24 4.75 -0.95
C PHE A 36 0.84 5.08 -1.99
N LEU A 37 2.11 5.06 -1.58
CA LEU A 37 3.23 5.09 -2.51
C LEU A 37 3.64 3.66 -2.86
N ILE A 38 3.20 3.18 -4.03
CA ILE A 38 3.53 1.84 -4.53
C ILE A 38 4.61 1.98 -5.60
N LEU A 39 5.68 1.19 -5.48
CA LEU A 39 6.68 1.03 -6.53
C LEU A 39 6.37 -0.22 -7.33
N SER A 40 6.25 -0.07 -8.64
CA SER A 40 6.14 -1.21 -9.55
C SER A 40 7.48 -1.95 -9.61
N LEU A 41 7.43 -3.26 -9.82
CA LEU A 41 8.60 -4.07 -10.12
C LEU A 41 8.92 -3.94 -11.61
N ASP A 42 10.21 -4.04 -11.95
CA ASP A 42 10.69 -4.02 -13.32
C ASP A 42 10.86 -5.47 -13.85
N PRO A 43 10.09 -5.90 -14.87
CA PRO A 43 10.19 -7.24 -15.47
C PRO A 43 11.56 -7.55 -16.09
N THR A 44 12.35 -6.53 -16.42
CA THR A 44 13.70 -6.70 -16.99
C THR A 44 14.68 -7.22 -15.94
N SER A 45 14.51 -6.80 -14.69
CA SER A 45 15.37 -7.16 -13.56
C SER A 45 14.80 -8.31 -12.72
N ASN A 46 13.50 -8.58 -12.77
CA ASN A 46 12.86 -9.69 -12.07
C ASN A 46 12.06 -10.60 -13.02
N LYS A 47 12.53 -11.85 -13.17
CA LYS A 47 11.93 -12.86 -14.06
C LYS A 47 10.55 -13.37 -13.62
N ASP A 48 10.20 -13.20 -12.35
CA ASP A 48 8.91 -13.62 -11.79
C ASP A 48 7.79 -12.58 -12.05
N VAL A 49 8.14 -11.44 -12.64
CA VAL A 49 7.21 -10.34 -12.94
C VAL A 49 7.08 -10.17 -14.44
N HIS A 50 5.84 -9.97 -14.92
CA HIS A 50 5.54 -9.84 -16.34
C HIS A 50 4.71 -8.59 -16.60
N PHE A 51 4.70 -8.09 -17.84
CA PHE A 51 3.80 -7.02 -18.25
C PHE A 51 2.38 -7.58 -18.43
N LEU A 52 1.58 -7.51 -17.38
CA LEU A 52 0.20 -8.01 -17.35
C LEU A 52 -0.69 -7.09 -16.50
N LYS A 53 -2.01 -7.32 -16.58
CA LYS A 53 -2.98 -6.69 -15.69
C LYS A 53 -3.03 -7.47 -14.37
N TYR A 54 -2.57 -6.86 -13.29
CA TYR A 54 -2.64 -7.44 -11.95
C TYR A 54 -3.82 -6.85 -11.16
N PRO A 55 -4.57 -7.67 -10.40
CA PRO A 55 -5.59 -7.18 -9.50
C PRO A 55 -4.97 -6.49 -8.29
N ILE A 56 -5.62 -5.43 -7.80
CA ILE A 56 -5.29 -4.77 -6.54
C ILE A 56 -6.52 -4.89 -5.64
N TYR A 57 -6.34 -5.47 -4.46
CA TYR A 57 -7.41 -5.67 -3.47
C TYR A 57 -7.27 -4.63 -2.36
N VAL A 58 -8.38 -3.99 -2.01
CA VAL A 58 -8.43 -2.94 -0.97
C VAL A 58 -9.60 -3.23 -0.05
N GLY A 59 -9.36 -3.15 1.27
CA GLY A 59 -10.37 -3.25 2.30
C GLY A 59 -10.23 -2.09 3.27
N GLY A 60 -11.34 -1.42 3.58
CA GLY A 60 -11.39 -0.31 4.52
C GLY A 60 -12.42 -0.58 5.61
N ASN A 61 -12.09 -0.22 6.85
CA ASN A 61 -13.00 -0.31 7.99
C ASN A 61 -13.15 1.07 8.64
N LYS A 62 -14.38 1.41 9.05
CA LYS A 62 -14.69 2.60 9.83
C LYS A 62 -15.63 2.20 10.96
N GLY A 63 -15.20 2.46 12.19
CA GLY A 63 -16.05 2.40 13.39
C GLY A 63 -16.73 3.72 13.67
#